data_AF-A0A822GND9-F1
#
_entry.id   AF-A0A822GND9-F1
#
_cell.length_a   1.000
_cell.length_b   1.000
_cell.length_c   1.000
_cell.angle_alpha   90.00
_cell.angle_beta   90.00
_cell.angle_gamma   90.00
#
_symmetry.space_group_name_H-M   'P 1'
#
loop_
_entity.id
_entity.type
_entity.pdbx_description
1 polymer ?
#
loop_
_entity_poly.entity_id
_entity_poly.type
_entity_poly.pdbx_seq_one_letter_code
_entity_poly.pdbx_strand_id
1 'polypeptide(L)' 'MAQYQLLSQALAEIQHGNHQGATETISKYIDSLPSEAQEERKVAIRFRIDTNLKSGKMD' A
#
# COMPACT_ATOMS: atom_id res chain seq x y z
N MET A 1 16.09 4.75 1.57
CA MET A 1 15.68 5.13 0.20
C MET A 1 14.73 4.12 -0.46
N ALA A 2 14.88 2.80 -0.23
CA ALA A 2 14.02 1.77 -0.86
C ALA A 2 12.53 1.80 -0.43
N GLN A 3 12.22 2.19 0.81
CA GLN A 3 10.85 2.21 1.33
C GLN A 3 9.93 3.23 0.61
N TYR A 4 10.46 4.40 0.25
CA TYR A 4 9.71 5.41 -0.50
C TYR A 4 9.44 4.98 -1.96
N GLN A 5 10.29 4.11 -2.53
CA GLN A 5 10.06 3.58 -3.87
C GLN A 5 8.81 2.68 -3.94
N LEU A 6 8.54 1.92 -2.88
CA LEU A 6 7.33 1.09 -2.78
C LEU A 6 6.06 1.95 -2.74
N LEU A 7 6.06 3.05 -1.99
CA LEU A 7 4.91 3.97 -1.96
C LEU A 7 4.70 4.66 -3.31
N SER A 8 5.77 5.12 -3.96
CA SER A 8 5.68 5.71 -5.31
C SER A 8 5.16 4.70 -6.34
N GLN A 9 5.59 3.43 -6.26
CA GLN A 9 5.09 2.37 -7.13
C GLN A 9 3.60 2.09 -6.88
N ALA A 10 3.17 1.98 -5.62
CA ALA A 10 1.76 1.75 -5.29
C ALA A 10 0.87 2.89 -5.80
N LEU A 11 1.34 4.15 -5.72
CA LEU A 11 0.63 5.30 -6.28
C LEU A 11 0.52 5.23 -7.80
N ALA A 12 1.60 4.85 -8.50
CA ALA A 12 1.56 4.65 -9.96
C ALA A 12 0.57 3.54 -10.34
N GLU A 13 0.59 2.42 -9.63
CA GLU A 13 -0.34 1.31 -9.84
C GLU A 13 -1.81 1.75 -9.66
N ILE A 14 -2.12 2.56 -8.64
CA ILE A 14 -3.44 3.16 -8.46
C ILE A 14 -3.81 4.07 -9.63
N GLN A 15 -2.90 4.93 -10.08
CA GLN A 15 -3.14 5.85 -11.21
C GLN A 15 -3.41 5.09 -12.51
N HIS A 16 -2.82 3.91 -12.69
CA HIS A 16 -3.06 3.03 -13.83
C HIS A 16 -4.26 2.07 -13.64
N GLY A 17 -5.03 2.20 -12.55
CA GLY A 17 -6.17 1.31 -12.25
C GLY A 17 -5.77 -0.10 -11.79
N ASN A 18 -4.47 -0.36 -11.59
CA ASN A 18 -3.95 -1.62 -11.07
C ASN A 18 -4.03 -1.66 -9.53
N HIS A 19 -5.26 -1.69 -9.00
CA HIS A 19 -5.49 -1.66 -7.56
C HIS A 19 -4.97 -2.92 -6.84
N GLN A 20 -4.99 -4.08 -7.50
CA GLN A 20 -4.43 -5.31 -6.94
C GLN A 20 -2.91 -5.21 -6.79
N GLY A 21 -2.19 -4.75 -7.82
CA GLY A 21 -0.75 -4.50 -7.74
C GLY A 21 -0.41 -3.51 -6.63
N ALA A 22 -1.17 -2.42 -6.53
CA ALA A 22 -0.98 -1.43 -5.48
C ALA A 22 -1.11 -2.04 -4.08
N THR A 23 -2.10 -2.90 -3.86
CA THR A 23 -2.30 -3.61 -2.58
C THR A 23 -1.13 -4.54 -2.23
N GLU A 24 -0.58 -5.25 -3.21
CA GLU A 24 0.60 -6.11 -3.02
C GLU A 24 1.83 -5.26 -2.68
N THR A 25 2.03 -4.15 -3.37
CA THR A 25 3.14 -3.21 -3.14
C THR A 25 3.06 -2.56 -1.76
N ILE A 26 1.86 -2.15 -1.30
CA ILE A 26 1.65 -1.60 0.05
C ILE A 26 1.90 -2.66 1.12
N SER A 27 1.54 -3.92 0.87
CA SER A 27 1.81 -5.01 1.81
C SER A 27 3.32 -5.24 1.98
N LYS A 28 4.09 -5.21 0.89
CA LYS A 28 5.56 -5.26 0.96
C LYS A 28 6.14 -4.06 1.71
N TYR A 29 5.55 -2.87 1.56
CA TYR A 29 5.96 -1.70 2.32
C TYR A 29 5.73 -1.92 3.83
N ILE A 30 4.54 -2.40 4.23
CA ILE A 30 4.19 -2.72 5.62
C ILE A 30 5.19 -3.73 6.21
N ASP A 31 5.54 -4.77 5.47
CA ASP A 31 6.47 -5.81 5.93
C ASP A 31 7.91 -5.29 6.06
N SER A 32 8.27 -4.26 5.27
CA SER A 32 9.59 -3.61 5.33
C SER A 32 9.75 -2.59 6.47
N LEU A 33 8.65 -2.21 7.14
CA LEU A 33 8.69 -1.25 8.24
C LEU A 33 9.26 -1.90 9.52
N PRO A 34 10.15 -1.21 10.26
CA PRO A 34 10.61 -1.69 11.54
C PRO A 34 9.45 -1.80 12.54
N SER A 35 9.62 -2.64 13.57
CA SER A 35 8.61 -2.85 14.62
C SER A 35 8.21 -1.58 15.36
N GLU A 36 9.11 -0.61 15.43
CA GLU A 36 8.90 0.69 16.08
C GLU A 36 8.02 1.65 15.26
N ALA A 37 7.89 1.44 13.94
CA ALA A 37 7.13 2.29 13.02
C ALA A 37 5.62 1.97 13.05
N GLN A 38 5.03 1.97 14.25
CA GLN A 38 3.62 1.60 14.43
C GLN A 38 2.66 2.57 13.75
N GLU A 39 2.96 3.87 13.77
CA GLU A 39 2.10 4.88 13.13
C GLU A 39 2.16 4.78 11.61
N GLU A 40 3.34 4.66 11.02
CA GLU A 40 3.51 4.44 9.58
C GLU A 40 2.83 3.14 9.13
N ARG A 41 2.89 2.09 9.96
CA ARG A 41 2.20 0.82 9.70
C ARG A 41 0.68 0.99 9.68
N LYS A 42 0.10 1.73 10.65
CA LYS A 42 -1.34 2.03 10.67
C LYS A 42 -1.78 2.81 9.42
N VAL A 43 -1.01 3.84 9.04
CA VAL A 43 -1.27 4.64 7.85
C VAL A 43 -1.23 3.78 6.59
N ALA A 44 -0.22 2.92 6.44
CA ALA A 44 -0.09 2.03 5.30
C ALA A 44 -1.21 0.98 5.24
N ILE A 45 -1.62 0.42 6.38
CA ILE A 45 -2.77 -0.49 6.45
C ILE A 45 -4.04 0.23 6.00
N ARG A 46 -4.27 1.47 6.45
CA ARG A 46 -5.43 2.25 6.02
C ARG A 46 -5.41 2.51 4.52
N PHE A 47 -4.25 2.91 3.99
CA PHE A 47 -4.06 3.14 2.57
C PHE A 47 -4.33 1.87 1.73
N ARG A 48 -3.92 0.70 2.22
CA ARG A 48 -4.23 -0.60 1.59
C ARG A 48 -5.74 -0.89 1.58
N ILE A 49 -6.44 -0.64 2.69
CA ILE A 49 -7.89 -0.82 2.78
C ILE A 49 -8.61 0.08 1.77
N ASP A 50 -8.26 1.37 1.73
CA ASP A 50 -8.90 2.33 0.82
C ASP A 50 -8.63 1.98 -0.66
N THR A 51 -7.44 1.44 -0.96
CA THR A 51 -7.07 0.95 -2.30
C THR A 51 -7.88 -0.29 -2.70
N ASN A 52 -8.05 -1.25 -1.77
CA ASN A 52 -8.89 -2.42 -1.99
C ASN A 52 -10.37 -2.05 -2.20
N LEU A 53 -10.92 -1.12 -1.41
CA LEU A 53 -12.29 -0.65 -1.57
C LEU A 53 -12.53 -0.01 -2.95
N LYS A 54 -11.55 0.74 -3.46
CA LYS A 54 -11.61 1.30 -4.82
C LYS A 54 -11.50 0.26 -5.94
N SER A 55 -10.92 -0.91 -5.65
CA SER A 55 -10.81 -2.01 -6.62
C SER A 55 -12.13 -2.72 -6.93
N GLY A 56 -13.22 -2.38 -6.22
CA GLY A 56 -14.54 -2.95 -6.46
C GLY A 56 -14.74 -4.38 -5.93
N LYS A 57 -13.75 -4.95 -5.23
CA LYS A 57 -13.91 -6.19 -4.47
C LYS A 57 -14.38 -5.86 -3.05
N MET A 58 -15.68 -5.61 -2.89
CA MET A 58 -16.36 -6.07 -1.67
C MET A 58 -16.53 -7.57 -1.87
N ASP A 59 -15.93 -8.37 -0.98
CA ASP A 59 -16.08 -9.82 -0.97
C ASP A 59 -17.56 -10.25 -0.97
#